data_AF-A0A7S2YU97-F1
#
_entry.id   AF-A0A7S2YU97-F1
#
_cell.length_a   1.000
_cell.length_b   1.000
_cell.length_c   1.000
_cell.angle_alpha   90.00
_cell.angle_beta   90.00
_cell.angle_gamma   90.00
#
_symmetry.space_group_name_H-M   'P 1'
#
loop_
_entity.id
_entity.type
_entity.pdbx_description
1 polymer ?
#
loop_
_entity_poly.entity_id
_entity_poly.type
_entity_poly.pdbx_seq_one_letter_code
_entity_poly.pdbx_strand_id
1 'polypeptide(L)'
;GGRMEACLGTLLIDFFELYGHTLDMFEVGISCRKGCFFYNKREYGFWSVERPWLLSIEDPLDNDSDIGKNSFNIQKVKQAFQFAFTLLTAPETEFGELFLMRIIRMDSLLVQRLAKKKSKVVGALTPPPPPPPPPP
;
A
#
# COMPACT_ATOMS: atom_id res chain seq x y z
N GLY A 1 -17.74 -18.87 -15.22
CA GLY A 1 -16.44 -19.24 -14.64
C GLY A 1 -16.22 -18.37 -13.43
N GLY A 2 -16.13 -18.98 -12.24
CA GLY A 2 -16.14 -18.28 -10.95
C GLY A 2 -14.92 -17.38 -10.79
N ARG A 3 -15.14 -16.07 -10.69
CA ARG A 3 -14.11 -15.15 -10.21
C ARG A 3 -13.88 -15.49 -8.74
N MET A 4 -12.69 -16.00 -8.45
CA MET A 4 -12.16 -16.08 -7.10
C MET A 4 -12.31 -14.70 -6.47
N GLU A 5 -13.10 -14.59 -5.41
CA GLU A 5 -12.95 -13.47 -4.49
C GLU A 5 -11.54 -13.59 -3.91
N ALA A 6 -10.60 -12.82 -4.45
CA ALA A 6 -9.24 -12.83 -3.96
C ALA A 6 -9.25 -12.29 -2.51
N CYS A 7 -8.75 -13.09 -1.58
CA CYS A 7 -8.49 -12.62 -0.23
C CYS A 7 -7.55 -11.42 -0.29
N LEU A 8 -7.72 -10.46 0.62
CA LEU A 8 -6.91 -9.24 0.65
C LEU A 8 -5.39 -9.53 0.72
N GLY A 9 -4.99 -10.64 1.34
CA GLY A 9 -3.60 -11.09 1.39
C GLY A 9 -3.03 -11.47 0.02
N THR A 10 -3.82 -12.14 -0.83
CA THR A 10 -3.41 -12.49 -2.20
C THR A 10 -3.28 -11.24 -3.07
N LEU A 11 -4.27 -10.34 -3.00
CA LEU A 11 -4.19 -9.06 -3.73
C LEU A 11 -2.96 -8.23 -3.32
N LEU A 12 -2.57 -8.30 -2.05
CA LEU A 12 -1.38 -7.61 -1.56
C LEU A 12 -0.08 -8.24 -2.11
N ILE A 13 -0.01 -9.57 -2.22
CA ILE A 13 1.11 -10.25 -2.87
C ILE A 13 1.19 -9.83 -4.34
N ASP A 14 0.08 -9.92 -5.07
CA ASP A 14 0.01 -9.57 -6.49
C ASP A 14 0.42 -8.10 -6.72
N PHE A 15 0.04 -7.20 -5.81
CA PHE A 15 0.47 -5.81 -5.85
C PHE A 15 1.99 -5.68 -5.74
N PHE A 16 2.61 -6.33 -4.75
CA PHE A 16 4.06 -6.26 -4.59
C PHE A 16 4.82 -6.95 -5.74
N GLU A 17 4.27 -8.03 -6.30
CA GLU A 17 4.82 -8.70 -7.48
C GLU A 17 4.79 -7.77 -8.70
N LEU A 18 3.63 -7.17 -8.97
CA LEU A 18 3.45 -6.28 -10.12
C LEU A 18 4.43 -5.12 -10.05
N TYR A 19 4.45 -4.37 -8.95
CA TYR A 19 5.28 -3.15 -8.88
C TYR A 19 6.75 -3.42 -8.54
N GLY A 20 7.06 -4.57 -7.93
CA GLY A 20 8.42 -4.98 -7.61
C GLY A 20 9.14 -5.67 -8.77
N HIS A 21 8.45 -6.53 -9.50
CA HIS A 21 9.08 -7.43 -10.48
C HIS A 21 8.57 -7.23 -11.91
N THR A 22 7.25 -7.23 -12.10
CA THR A 22 6.65 -7.42 -13.44
C THR A 22 6.49 -6.13 -14.23
N LEU A 23 6.21 -5.00 -13.58
CA LEU A 23 5.95 -3.73 -14.24
C LEU A 23 7.23 -3.18 -14.89
N ASP A 24 7.21 -3.11 -16.23
CA ASP A 24 8.25 -2.46 -17.01
C ASP A 24 8.11 -0.93 -16.94
N MET A 25 8.71 -0.34 -15.92
CA MET A 25 8.74 1.11 -15.73
C MET A 25 9.55 1.85 -16.81
N PHE A 26 10.24 1.19 -17.75
CA PHE A 26 10.91 1.89 -18.85
C PHE A 26 9.95 2.22 -19.98
N GLU A 27 9.12 1.26 -20.38
CA GLU A 27 8.26 1.38 -21.56
C GLU A 27 6.79 1.60 -21.22
N VAL A 28 6.34 1.24 -20.01
CA VAL A 28 4.92 1.27 -19.62
C VAL A 28 4.59 2.34 -18.58
N GLY A 29 3.46 3.01 -18.75
CA GLY A 29 2.81 3.83 -17.72
C GLY A 29 1.39 3.36 -17.42
N ILE A 30 0.78 3.96 -16.41
CA ILE A 30 -0.51 3.54 -15.85
C ILE A 30 -1.51 4.69 -15.97
N SER A 31 -2.71 4.39 -16.44
CA SER A 31 -3.85 5.30 -16.35
C SER A 31 -4.94 4.67 -15.49
N CYS A 32 -5.56 5.47 -14.63
CA CYS A 32 -6.76 5.05 -13.89
C CYS A 32 -8.06 5.43 -14.61
N ARG A 33 -7.98 6.02 -15.81
CA ARG A 33 -9.17 6.38 -16.58
C ARG A 33 -9.79 5.13 -17.20
N LYS A 34 -11.10 5.19 -17.46
CA LYS A 34 -11.85 4.18 -18.22
C LYS A 34 -11.64 2.73 -17.72
N GLY A 35 -11.54 2.51 -16.41
CA GLY A 35 -11.41 1.17 -15.83
C GLY A 35 -9.98 0.68 -15.64
N CYS A 36 -9.01 1.60 -15.67
CA CYS A 36 -7.58 1.37 -15.53
C CYS A 36 -6.95 0.60 -16.71
N PHE A 37 -5.85 1.14 -17.25
CA PHE A 37 -5.11 0.48 -18.33
C PHE A 37 -3.62 0.85 -18.28
N PHE A 38 -2.81 0.00 -18.90
CA PHE A 38 -1.41 0.28 -19.17
C PHE A 38 -1.27 0.92 -20.55
N TYR A 39 -0.35 1.87 -20.69
CA TYR A 39 -0.02 2.49 -21.97
C TYR A 39 1.48 2.41 -22.25
N ASN A 40 1.86 2.43 -23.54
CA ASN A 40 3.25 2.62 -23.94
C ASN A 40 3.63 4.10 -23.81
N LYS A 41 4.68 4.42 -23.04
CA LYS A 41 5.06 5.80 -22.75
C LYS A 41 5.46 6.62 -23.98
N ARG A 42 6.02 5.97 -25.01
CA ARG A 42 6.46 6.67 -26.23
C ARG A 42 5.25 7.09 -27.05
N GLU A 43 4.29 6.20 -27.20
CA GLU A 43 3.02 6.49 -27.87
C GLU A 43 2.19 7.53 -27.11
N TYR A 44 2.27 7.50 -25.77
CA TYR A 44 1.54 8.43 -24.90
C TYR A 44 2.21 9.79 -24.70
N GLY A 45 3.46 9.97 -25.16
CA GLY A 45 4.20 11.22 -25.03
C GLY A 45 4.82 11.48 -23.64
N PHE A 46 4.76 10.51 -22.72
CA PHE A 46 5.36 10.62 -21.37
C PHE A 46 6.74 9.98 -21.25
N TRP A 47 7.28 9.45 -22.34
CA TRP A 47 8.64 8.88 -22.33
C TRP A 47 9.71 9.97 -22.23
N SER A 48 10.61 9.83 -21.26
CA SER A 48 11.73 10.74 -21.05
C SER A 48 13.05 10.04 -21.37
N VAL A 49 13.85 10.61 -22.28
CA VAL A 49 15.20 10.09 -22.63
C VAL A 49 16.12 10.06 -21.42
N GLU A 50 16.08 11.12 -20.60
CA GLU A 50 17.00 11.30 -19.47
C GLU A 50 16.64 10.40 -18.30
N ARG A 51 15.35 10.11 -18.13
CA ARG A 51 14.79 9.44 -16.95
C ARG A 51 13.74 8.39 -17.32
N PRO A 52 14.05 7.43 -18.21
CA PRO A 52 13.07 6.48 -18.73
C PRO A 52 12.52 5.54 -17.63
N TRP A 53 13.31 5.28 -16.59
CA TRP A 53 12.97 4.39 -15.47
C TRP A 53 11.95 4.94 -14.47
N LEU A 54 11.51 6.20 -14.62
CA LEU A 54 10.55 6.80 -13.70
C LEU A 54 9.19 6.12 -13.84
N LEU A 55 8.47 5.98 -12.73
CA LEU A 55 7.07 5.60 -12.79
C LEU A 55 6.30 6.67 -13.56
N SER A 56 5.42 6.24 -14.46
CA SER A 56 4.56 7.14 -15.23
C SER A 56 3.12 6.82 -14.92
N ILE A 57 2.39 7.83 -14.43
CA ILE A 57 0.97 7.70 -14.10
C ILE A 57 0.28 8.91 -14.69
N GLU A 58 -0.69 8.67 -15.56
CA GLU A 58 -1.53 9.73 -16.11
C GLU A 58 -2.42 10.31 -15.00
N ASP A 59 -2.44 11.63 -14.87
CA ASP A 59 -3.42 12.31 -14.01
C ASP A 59 -4.85 12.06 -14.56
N PRO A 60 -5.76 11.46 -13.78
CA PRO A 60 -7.13 11.25 -14.22
C PRO A 60 -7.90 12.53 -14.56
N LEU A 61 -7.45 13.69 -14.04
CA LEU A 61 -8.06 15.00 -14.25
C LEU A 61 -7.37 15.80 -15.37
N ASP A 62 -6.11 15.48 -15.71
CA ASP A 62 -5.33 16.15 -16.73
C ASP A 62 -4.48 15.16 -17.55
N ASN A 63 -4.95 14.82 -18.74
CA ASN A 63 -4.38 13.76 -19.56
C ASN A 63 -2.99 14.10 -20.12
N ASP A 64 -2.59 15.37 -20.06
CA ASP A 64 -1.28 15.82 -20.52
C ASP A 64 -0.25 15.84 -19.37
N SER A 65 -0.66 15.44 -18.16
CA SER A 65 0.16 15.44 -16.96
C SER A 65 0.50 14.04 -16.48
N ASP A 66 1.81 13.74 -16.42
CA ASP A 66 2.35 12.60 -15.68
C ASP A 66 2.65 13.00 -14.22
N ILE A 67 1.93 12.40 -13.26
CA ILE A 67 2.14 12.64 -11.82
C ILE A 67 3.34 11.87 -11.26
N GLY A 68 3.82 10.85 -11.97
CA GLY A 68 4.97 10.04 -11.60
C GLY A 68 6.33 10.66 -11.97
N LYS A 69 6.35 11.65 -12.87
CA LYS A 69 7.58 12.27 -13.45
C LYS A 69 8.58 12.89 -12.45
N ASN A 70 8.17 13.08 -11.20
CA ASN A 70 9.00 13.61 -10.11
C ASN A 70 9.37 12.57 -9.04
N SER A 71 9.06 11.29 -9.26
CA SER A 71 9.38 10.20 -8.33
C SER A 71 10.83 9.72 -8.52
N PHE A 72 11.81 10.60 -8.31
CA PHE A 72 13.24 10.33 -8.59
C PHE A 72 13.80 9.12 -7.83
N ASN A 73 13.27 8.84 -6.62
CA ASN A 73 13.67 7.70 -5.80
C ASN A 73 12.83 6.43 -6.05
N ILE A 74 12.11 6.33 -7.18
CA ILE A 74 11.22 5.19 -7.46
C ILE A 74 11.93 3.83 -7.38
N GLN A 75 13.22 3.76 -7.70
CA GLN A 75 13.99 2.52 -7.59
C GLN A 75 14.06 2.00 -6.15
N LYS A 76 14.11 2.88 -5.15
CA LYS A 76 14.03 2.47 -3.73
C LYS A 76 12.65 1.91 -3.39
N VAL A 77 11.59 2.49 -3.95
CA VAL A 77 10.21 1.99 -3.77
C VAL A 77 10.06 0.61 -4.42
N LYS A 78 10.57 0.44 -5.64
CA LYS A 78 10.62 -0.86 -6.34
C LYS A 78 11.31 -1.93 -5.50
N GLN A 79 12.50 -1.62 -4.96
CA GLN A 79 13.24 -2.54 -4.08
C GLN A 79 12.46 -2.89 -2.81
N ALA A 80 11.77 -1.92 -2.20
CA ALA A 80 10.93 -2.18 -1.03
C ALA A 80 9.76 -3.13 -1.37
N PHE A 81 9.15 -3.00 -2.54
CA PHE A 81 8.10 -3.91 -2.99
C PHE A 81 8.64 -5.31 -3.30
N GLN A 82 9.80 -5.43 -3.96
CA GLN A 82 10.47 -6.73 -4.16
C GLN A 82 10.77 -7.43 -2.83
N PHE A 83 11.25 -6.68 -1.84
CA PHE A 83 11.51 -7.20 -0.51
C PHE A 83 10.23 -7.64 0.19
N ALA A 84 9.16 -6.84 0.12
CA ALA A 84 7.87 -7.20 0.69
C ALA A 84 7.28 -8.47 0.04
N PHE A 85 7.34 -8.58 -1.30
CA PHE A 85 6.94 -9.79 -2.02
C PHE A 85 7.72 -11.01 -1.50
N THR A 86 9.05 -10.91 -1.46
CA THR A 86 9.94 -11.99 -0.99
C THR A 86 9.59 -12.44 0.42
N LEU A 87 9.35 -11.49 1.33
CA LEU A 87 8.97 -11.80 2.70
C LEU A 87 7.60 -12.48 2.76
N LEU A 88 6.59 -11.97 2.06
CA LEU A 88 5.24 -12.55 2.14
C LEU A 88 5.12 -13.93 1.49
N THR A 89 5.94 -14.24 0.48
CA THR A 89 5.95 -15.53 -0.20
C THR A 89 6.94 -16.54 0.41
N ALA A 90 7.79 -16.10 1.35
CA ALA A 90 8.67 -17.01 2.06
C ALA A 90 7.87 -17.94 2.99
N PRO A 91 8.32 -19.19 3.20
CA PRO A 91 7.67 -20.13 4.11
C PRO A 91 7.43 -19.52 5.49
N GLU A 92 6.34 -19.92 6.15
CA GLU A 92 6.09 -19.54 7.54
C GLU A 92 7.22 -20.08 8.42
N THR A 93 7.89 -19.19 9.14
CA THR A 93 8.99 -19.54 10.03
C THR A 93 8.51 -19.95 11.42
N GLU A 94 7.37 -19.41 11.87
CA GLU A 94 6.78 -19.69 13.19
C GLU A 94 5.25 -19.75 13.13
N PHE A 95 4.67 -20.71 13.87
CA PHE A 95 3.21 -20.87 13.98
C PHE A 95 2.59 -19.63 14.65
N GLY A 96 1.72 -18.92 13.93
CA GLY A 96 1.03 -17.72 14.44
C GLY A 96 1.65 -16.38 14.05
N GLU A 97 2.66 -16.37 13.17
CA GLU A 97 3.14 -15.13 12.57
C GLU A 97 2.04 -14.46 11.73
N LEU A 98 1.64 -13.24 12.10
CA LEU A 98 0.63 -12.51 11.34
C LEU A 98 1.25 -11.99 10.04
N PHE A 99 0.58 -12.24 8.93
CA PHE A 99 1.03 -11.89 7.58
C PHE A 99 1.56 -10.45 7.41
N LEU A 100 0.88 -9.47 8.01
CA LEU A 100 1.30 -8.05 7.96
C LEU A 100 2.49 -7.72 8.87
N MET A 101 2.77 -8.52 9.90
CA MET A 101 3.90 -8.28 10.81
C MET A 101 5.24 -8.45 10.11
N ARG A 102 5.29 -9.28 9.07
CA ARG A 102 6.50 -9.54 8.28
C ARG A 102 7.00 -8.29 7.56
N ILE A 103 6.07 -7.45 7.10
CA ILE A 103 6.39 -6.29 6.25
C ILE A 103 6.20 -4.94 6.96
N ILE A 104 5.44 -4.88 8.06
CA ILE A 104 5.26 -3.66 8.84
C ILE A 104 6.28 -3.62 9.97
N ARG A 105 7.23 -2.67 9.90
CA ARG A 105 8.05 -2.34 11.07
C ARG A 105 7.15 -1.84 12.19
N MET A 106 7.12 -2.57 13.29
CA MET A 106 6.61 -2.06 14.55
C MET A 106 7.56 -0.98 15.07
N ASP A 107 7.24 0.28 14.81
CA ASP A 107 7.93 1.41 15.41
C ASP A 107 7.25 1.82 16.73
N SER A 108 7.99 2.53 17.59
CA SER A 108 7.47 2.98 18.89
C SER A 108 6.20 3.81 18.76
N LEU A 109 6.00 4.50 17.64
CA LEU A 109 4.81 5.31 17.37
C LEU A 109 3.58 4.45 17.04
N LEU A 110 3.73 3.38 16.26
CA LEU A 110 2.67 2.41 16.01
C LEU A 110 2.29 1.69 17.29
N VAL A 111 3.26 1.29 18.10
CA VAL A 111 3.02 0.69 19.43
C VAL A 111 2.24 1.66 20.32
N GLN A 112 2.62 2.93 20.38
CA GLN A 112 1.92 3.97 21.13
C GLN A 112 0.49 4.22 20.61
N ARG A 113 0.27 4.22 19.28
CA ARG A 113 -1.07 4.38 18.68
C ARG A 113 -1.99 3.21 19.00
N LEU A 114 -1.47 1.98 18.95
CA LEU A 114 -2.21 0.78 19.32
C LEU A 114 -2.58 0.77 20.81
N ALA A 115 -1.65 1.18 21.68
CA ALA A 115 -1.91 1.34 23.11
C ALA A 115 -2.99 2.40 23.39
N LYS A 116 -2.90 3.57 22.73
CA LYS A 116 -3.89 4.67 22.87
C LYS A 116 -5.29 4.24 22.39
N LYS A 117 -5.37 3.45 21.32
CA LYS A 117 -6.64 2.88 20.83
C LYS A 117 -7.25 1.90 21.84
N LYS A 118 -6.45 1.03 22.47
CA LYS A 118 -6.90 0.15 23.56
C LYS A 118 -7.42 0.95 24.77
N SER A 119 -6.71 1.98 25.23
CA SER A 119 -7.18 2.83 26.34
C SER A 119 -8.50 3.55 26.05
N LYS A 120 -8.74 3.99 24.81
CA LYS A 120 -10.00 4.64 24.43
C LYS A 120 -11.19 3.67 24.43
N VAL A 121 -10.97 2.41 24.05
CA VAL A 121 -11.99 1.36 24.11
C VAL A 121 -12.28 0.96 25.56
N VAL A 122 -11.25 0.84 26.40
CA VAL A 122 -11.41 0.54 27.83
C VAL A 122 -12.10 1.68 28.58
N GLY A 123 -11.78 2.95 28.26
CA GLY A 123 -12.45 4.11 28.86
C GLY A 123 -13.91 4.31 28.44
N ALA A 124 -14.35 3.70 27.33
CA ALA A 124 -15.76 3.69 26.93
C ALA A 124 -16.58 2.58 27.61
N LEU A 125 -15.93 1.63 28.28
CA LEU A 125 -16.55 0.50 28.96
C LEU A 125 -16.64 0.68 30.49
N THR A 126 -16.12 1.78 31.04
CA THR A 126 -16.31 2.09 32.45
C THR A 126 -17.77 2.52 32.68
N PRO A 127 -18.52 1.85 33.58
CA PRO A 127 -19.89 2.24 33.88
C PRO A 127 -19.92 3.68 34.41
N PRO A 128 -20.99 4.45 34.13
CA PRO A 128 -21.10 5.81 34.64
C PRO A 128 -21.01 5.83 36.18
N PRO A 129 -20.46 6.89 36.78
CA PRO A 129 -20.39 7.00 38.24
C PRO A 129 -21.79 6.92 38.85
N PRO A 130 -21.93 6.35 40.05
CA PRO A 130 -23.23 6.28 40.74
C PRO A 130 -23.77 7.71 40.97
N PRO A 131 -25.11 7.90 40.90
CA PRO A 131 -25.70 9.20 41.15
C PRO A 131 -25.35 9.71 42.55
N PRO A 132 -25.21 11.03 42.73
CA PRO A 132 -24.88 11.61 44.04
C PRO A 132 -25.98 11.26 45.06
N PRO A 133 -25.62 11.11 46.36
CA PRO A 133 -26.60 10.87 47.40
C PRO A 133 -27.60 12.04 47.48
N PRO A 134 -28.87 11.77 47.84
CA PRO A 134 -29.86 12.82 48.00
C PRO A 134 -29.43 13.81 49.10
N PRO A 135 -29.79 15.09 48.97
CA PRO A 135 -29.49 16.09 49.99
C PRO A 135 -30.21 15.76 51.32
N PRO A 136 -29.67 16.24 52.45
CA PRO A 136 -30.23 15.98 53.78
C PRO A 136 -31.63 16.55 53.97
#